data_AF-A0AAQ4FAT6-F1
#
_entry.id   AF-A0AAQ4FAT6-F1
#
_cell.length_a   1.000
_cell.length_b   1.000
_cell.length_c   1.000
_cell.angle_alpha   90.00
_cell.angle_beta   90.00
_cell.angle_gamma   90.00
#
_symmetry.space_group_name_H-M   'P 1'
#
loop_
_entity.id
_entity.type
_entity.pdbx_description
1 polymer ?
#
loop_
_entity_poly.entity_id
_entity_poly.type
_entity_poly.pdbx_seq_one_letter_code
_entity_poly.pdbx_strand_id
1 'polypeptide(L)'
;MLEKLRAGETPYWRNFVLEKLRVGDTPCWRNSALEKLALEKLRVGETPGWRKSALEKVCAGESPCWRNSVLEKLRAGETPGWIHSALEKLRVGETPRWRKSALEKVCGGEILRWINSALEKLHARETPRWRNSVLKQLHVGETPRWRNSVLEKLRVGETPCWRHSELEKLRAGETPRWRKSALEKLRAG
;
A
#
# COMPACT_ATOMS: atom_id res chain seq x y z
N MET A 1 -19.17 -7.00 25.03
CA MET A 1 -18.44 -7.63 23.92
C MET A 1 -19.45 -8.26 22.98
N LEU A 2 -19.33 -8.04 21.68
CA LEU A 2 -20.07 -8.81 20.67
C LEU A 2 -19.06 -9.74 20.00
N GLU A 3 -19.21 -11.04 20.21
CA GLU A 3 -18.26 -12.05 19.72
C GLU A 3 -18.30 -12.20 18.19
N LYS A 4 -19.49 -12.06 17.59
CA LYS A 4 -19.71 -12.16 16.14
C LYS A 4 -20.84 -11.24 15.73
N LEU A 5 -20.58 -10.36 14.76
CA LEU A 5 -21.59 -9.50 14.17
C LEU A 5 -21.60 -9.66 12.64
N ARG A 6 -22.81 -9.77 12.07
CA ARG A 6 -23.09 -9.65 10.64
C ARG A 6 -23.95 -8.42 10.45
N ALA A 7 -23.53 -7.51 9.59
CA ALA A 7 -24.30 -6.31 9.25
C ALA A 7 -24.51 -6.25 7.74
N GLY A 8 -25.69 -5.74 7.34
CA GLY A 8 -26.19 -5.70 5.97
C GLY A 8 -25.46 -4.72 5.05
N GLU A 9 -26.17 -4.21 4.06
CA GLU A 9 -25.61 -3.58 2.85
C GLU A 9 -24.82 -2.28 3.12
N THR A 10 -25.28 -1.40 4.02
CA THR A 10 -24.69 -0.04 4.20
C THR A 10 -24.56 0.44 5.66
N PRO A 11 -23.99 -0.33 6.60
CA PRO A 11 -23.97 0.08 8.01
C PRO A 11 -22.95 1.18 8.29
N TYR A 12 -23.37 2.18 9.07
CA TYR A 12 -22.51 3.25 9.58
C TYR A 12 -22.18 3.05 11.06
N TRP A 13 -20.89 3.07 11.39
CA TRP A 13 -20.40 2.83 12.74
C TRP A 13 -19.55 4.00 13.23
N ARG A 14 -19.86 4.49 14.44
CA ARG A 14 -19.17 5.65 15.01
C ARG A 14 -17.95 5.28 15.85
N ASN A 15 -18.12 4.40 16.83
CA ASN A 15 -17.08 3.90 17.74
C ASN A 15 -17.37 2.43 18.03
N PHE A 16 -16.40 1.55 17.86
CA PHE A 16 -16.57 0.12 18.17
C PHE A 16 -15.22 -0.54 18.41
N VAL A 17 -15.26 -1.59 19.23
CA VAL A 17 -14.19 -2.57 19.44
C VAL A 17 -14.84 -3.93 19.31
N LEU A 18 -14.35 -4.74 18.38
CA LEU A 18 -14.90 -6.05 18.05
C LEU A 18 -13.76 -7.06 17.89
N GLU A 19 -14.10 -8.33 18.07
CA GLU A 19 -13.16 -9.43 17.91
C GLU A 19 -13.21 -10.02 16.49
N LYS A 20 -14.43 -10.28 15.97
CA LYS A 20 -14.65 -10.80 14.61
C LYS A 20 -15.87 -10.12 13.98
N LEU A 21 -15.70 -9.66 12.74
CA LEU A 21 -16.73 -8.93 12.00
C LEU A 21 -16.72 -9.34 10.53
N ARG A 22 -17.92 -9.59 9.99
CA ARG A 22 -18.16 -9.69 8.54
C ARG A 22 -19.23 -8.68 8.17
N VAL A 23 -18.94 -7.82 7.21
CA VAL A 23 -19.87 -6.78 6.77
C VAL A 23 -20.04 -6.83 5.26
N GLY A 24 -21.27 -6.58 4.82
CA GLY A 24 -21.67 -6.48 3.42
C GLY A 24 -21.06 -5.27 2.70
N ASP A 25 -21.81 -4.75 1.74
CA ASP A 25 -21.23 -4.23 0.51
C ASP A 25 -20.52 -2.88 0.65
N THR A 26 -21.10 -1.92 1.39
CA THR A 26 -20.54 -0.55 1.46
C THR A 26 -20.49 0.08 2.87
N PRO A 27 -19.90 -0.60 3.86
CA PRO A 27 -19.89 -0.10 5.23
C PRO A 27 -18.92 1.07 5.47
N CYS A 28 -19.29 1.93 6.40
CA CYS A 28 -18.54 3.14 6.72
C CYS A 28 -18.28 3.28 8.23
N TRP A 29 -17.02 3.58 8.57
CA TRP A 29 -16.52 3.67 9.94
C TRP A 29 -15.90 5.02 10.23
N ARG A 30 -16.37 5.68 11.29
CA ARG A 30 -15.80 6.93 11.75
C ARG A 30 -14.57 6.69 12.61
N ASN A 31 -14.69 5.89 13.67
CA ASN A 31 -13.59 5.47 14.51
C ASN A 31 -13.70 3.96 14.75
N SER A 32 -12.62 3.27 14.42
CA SER A 32 -12.50 1.82 14.56
C SER A 32 -11.21 1.51 15.28
N ALA A 33 -11.28 0.72 16.34
CA ALA A 33 -10.12 0.12 16.97
C ALA A 33 -10.43 -1.35 17.16
N LEU A 34 -9.69 -2.23 16.50
CA LEU A 34 -9.78 -3.67 16.74
C LEU A 34 -8.56 -4.03 17.59
N GLU A 35 -8.78 -4.30 18.87
CA GLU A 35 -7.72 -4.57 19.83
C GLU A 35 -7.23 -6.03 19.75
N LYS A 36 -5.94 -6.21 20.04
CA LYS A 36 -5.04 -7.34 19.80
C LYS A 36 -5.48 -8.71 20.34
N LEU A 37 -6.50 -8.78 21.20
CA LEU A 37 -6.68 -9.96 22.06
C LEU A 37 -7.31 -11.19 21.37
N ALA A 38 -7.94 -11.09 20.19
CA ALA A 38 -8.43 -12.28 19.47
C ALA A 38 -8.80 -12.08 17.97
N LEU A 39 -7.96 -11.42 17.17
CA LEU A 39 -8.27 -11.20 15.74
C LEU A 39 -7.87 -12.38 14.83
N GLU A 40 -8.88 -13.12 14.39
CA GLU A 40 -8.70 -14.15 13.37
C GLU A 40 -8.82 -13.61 11.93
N LYS A 41 -9.82 -12.76 11.60
CA LYS A 41 -10.00 -12.05 10.30
C LYS A 41 -11.18 -11.05 10.31
N LEU A 42 -10.97 -9.77 9.93
CA LEU A 42 -12.04 -8.86 9.46
C LEU A 42 -12.26 -9.06 7.95
N ARG A 43 -13.51 -9.29 7.50
CA ARG A 43 -13.87 -9.33 6.08
C ARG A 43 -14.93 -8.29 5.77
N VAL A 44 -14.69 -7.50 4.74
CA VAL A 44 -15.56 -6.39 4.37
C VAL A 44 -15.84 -6.42 2.88
N GLY A 45 -17.07 -6.08 2.49
CA GLY A 45 -17.55 -6.09 1.12
C GLY A 45 -16.86 -5.07 0.20
N GLU A 46 -17.56 -4.71 -0.87
CA GLU A 46 -17.04 -4.07 -2.07
C GLU A 46 -16.34 -2.73 -1.82
N THR A 47 -17.01 -1.74 -1.21
CA THR A 47 -16.46 -0.36 -1.12
C THR A 47 -16.44 0.23 0.29
N PRO A 48 -15.70 -0.36 1.23
CA PRO A 48 -15.73 0.10 2.60
C PRO A 48 -14.89 1.34 2.87
N GLY A 49 -15.36 2.19 3.80
CA GLY A 49 -14.72 3.47 4.13
C GLY A 49 -14.36 3.61 5.60
N TRP A 50 -13.10 3.95 5.91
CA TRP A 50 -12.65 4.22 7.27
C TRP A 50 -12.03 5.60 7.41
N ARG A 51 -12.50 6.35 8.42
CA ARG A 51 -11.93 7.65 8.74
C ARG A 51 -10.76 7.56 9.72
N LYS A 52 -10.88 6.75 10.77
CA LYS A 52 -9.81 6.43 11.73
C LYS A 52 -9.83 4.94 12.05
N SER A 53 -8.69 4.28 11.88
CA SER A 53 -8.60 2.84 12.10
C SER A 53 -7.26 2.39 12.66
N ALA A 54 -7.30 1.50 13.65
CA ALA A 54 -6.17 0.69 14.07
C ALA A 54 -6.61 -0.78 14.04
N LEU A 55 -6.09 -1.57 13.10
CA LEU A 55 -6.55 -2.95 12.87
C LEU A 55 -5.38 -3.89 12.61
N GLU A 56 -5.43 -5.09 13.18
CA GLU A 56 -4.34 -6.06 13.03
C GLU A 56 -4.43 -6.84 11.70
N LYS A 57 -5.56 -7.49 11.41
CA LYS A 57 -5.74 -8.37 10.24
C LYS A 57 -7.03 -8.07 9.49
N VAL A 58 -6.90 -7.58 8.26
CA VAL A 58 -8.05 -7.14 7.44
C VAL A 58 -7.99 -7.74 6.05
N CYS A 59 -9.15 -8.17 5.55
CA CYS A 59 -9.43 -8.46 4.15
C CYS A 59 -10.57 -7.53 3.71
N ALA A 60 -10.26 -6.53 2.90
CA ALA A 60 -11.25 -5.63 2.34
C ALA A 60 -11.48 -5.96 0.86
N GLY A 61 -12.71 -5.76 0.39
CA GLY A 61 -13.12 -6.05 -0.98
C GLY A 61 -12.49 -5.11 -2.02
N GLU A 62 -13.23 -4.87 -3.10
CA GLU A 62 -12.75 -4.29 -4.34
C GLU A 62 -12.12 -2.90 -4.17
N SER A 63 -12.80 -1.96 -3.51
CA SER A 63 -12.43 -0.54 -3.53
C SER A 63 -12.46 0.14 -2.15
N PRO A 64 -11.67 -0.34 -1.16
CA PRO A 64 -11.67 0.21 0.19
C PRO A 64 -10.94 1.55 0.27
N CYS A 65 -11.46 2.46 1.10
CA CYS A 65 -10.91 3.80 1.31
C CYS A 65 -10.54 4.06 2.78
N TRP A 66 -9.31 4.50 3.04
CA TRP A 66 -8.79 4.77 4.37
C TRP A 66 -8.24 6.20 4.48
N ARG A 67 -8.73 6.97 5.46
CA ARG A 67 -8.23 8.33 5.70
C ARG A 67 -7.04 8.34 6.64
N ASN A 68 -7.17 7.74 7.82
CA ASN A 68 -6.11 7.65 8.82
C ASN A 68 -6.07 6.22 9.35
N SER A 69 -5.04 5.47 9.00
CA SER A 69 -4.98 4.03 9.26
C SER A 69 -3.62 3.58 9.77
N VAL A 70 -3.65 2.71 10.77
CA VAL A 70 -2.49 1.93 11.23
C VAL A 70 -2.88 0.46 11.12
N LEU A 71 -2.18 -0.32 10.30
CA LEU A 71 -2.54 -1.73 10.08
C LEU A 71 -1.30 -2.63 10.06
N GLU A 72 -1.37 -3.78 10.72
CA GLU A 72 -0.28 -4.75 10.68
C GLU A 72 -0.31 -5.60 9.40
N LYS A 73 -1.46 -6.21 9.09
CA LYS A 73 -1.64 -7.12 7.96
C LYS A 73 -2.91 -6.82 7.20
N LEU A 74 -2.77 -6.40 5.95
CA LEU A 74 -3.89 -6.09 5.08
C LEU A 74 -3.83 -6.87 3.76
N ARG A 75 -4.98 -7.40 3.36
CA ARG A 75 -5.31 -7.75 1.98
C ARG A 75 -6.41 -6.82 1.50
N ALA A 76 -6.16 -6.07 0.45
CA ALA A 76 -7.15 -5.22 -0.17
C ALA A 76 -7.32 -5.62 -1.64
N GLY A 77 -8.53 -5.46 -2.18
CA GLY A 77 -8.88 -5.80 -3.54
C GLY A 77 -8.28 -4.84 -4.58
N GLU A 78 -9.03 -4.62 -5.64
CA GLU A 78 -8.59 -4.03 -6.91
C GLU A 78 -8.09 -2.59 -6.79
N THR A 79 -8.87 -1.67 -6.21
CA THR A 79 -8.61 -0.22 -6.31
C THR A 79 -8.52 0.54 -4.96
N PRO A 80 -7.77 0.04 -3.97
CA PRO A 80 -7.82 0.60 -2.64
C PRO A 80 -7.10 1.96 -2.53
N GLY A 81 -7.62 2.85 -1.69
CA GLY A 81 -7.15 4.22 -1.53
C GLY A 81 -6.77 4.59 -0.09
N TRP A 82 -5.62 5.24 0.09
CA TRP A 82 -5.15 5.73 1.39
C TRP A 82 -4.73 7.19 1.35
N ILE A 83 -5.12 7.94 2.39
CA ILE A 83 -4.69 9.32 2.61
C ILE A 83 -3.49 9.37 3.56
N HIS A 84 -3.66 8.89 4.80
CA HIS A 84 -2.61 8.72 5.80
C HIS A 84 -2.58 7.28 6.27
N SER A 85 -1.45 6.60 6.09
CA SER A 85 -1.31 5.18 6.40
C SER A 85 0.06 4.85 6.99
N ALA A 86 0.07 4.01 8.02
CA ALA A 86 1.25 3.31 8.51
C ALA A 86 0.93 1.81 8.48
N LEU A 87 1.65 1.03 7.65
CA LEU A 87 1.34 -0.40 7.47
C LEU A 87 2.59 -1.28 7.48
N GLU A 88 2.52 -2.42 8.16
CA GLU A 88 3.66 -3.35 8.22
C GLU A 88 3.69 -4.28 6.99
N LYS A 89 2.59 -5.03 6.75
CA LYS A 89 2.51 -6.03 5.69
C LYS A 89 1.25 -5.84 4.85
N LEU A 90 1.46 -5.63 3.56
CA LEU A 90 0.39 -5.33 2.64
C LEU A 90 0.41 -6.23 1.41
N ARG A 91 -0.77 -6.76 1.06
CA ARG A 91 -1.08 -7.31 -0.26
C ARG A 91 -2.22 -6.50 -0.87
N VAL A 92 -1.99 -5.96 -2.05
CA VAL A 92 -2.95 -5.11 -2.77
C VAL A 92 -3.16 -5.64 -4.17
N GLY A 93 -4.37 -5.44 -4.70
CA GLY A 93 -4.71 -5.73 -6.08
C GLY A 93 -4.12 -4.72 -7.06
N GLU A 94 -4.89 -4.42 -8.08
CA GLU A 94 -4.43 -3.87 -9.36
C GLU A 94 -3.97 -2.41 -9.28
N THR A 95 -4.79 -1.49 -8.76
CA THR A 95 -4.56 -0.04 -8.92
C THR A 95 -4.57 0.79 -7.62
N PRO A 96 -3.83 0.37 -6.58
CA PRO A 96 -3.85 1.04 -5.29
C PRO A 96 -3.20 2.44 -5.32
N ARG A 97 -3.73 3.35 -4.49
CA ARG A 97 -3.30 4.76 -4.44
C ARG A 97 -3.03 5.24 -3.02
N TRP A 98 -1.86 5.86 -2.80
CA TRP A 98 -1.47 6.43 -1.51
C TRP A 98 -1.03 7.88 -1.63
N ARG A 99 -1.49 8.71 -0.68
CA ARG A 99 -1.05 10.10 -0.56
C ARG A 99 0.12 10.28 0.40
N LYS A 100 -0.03 9.86 1.66
CA LYS A 100 1.00 9.89 2.70
C LYS A 100 1.08 8.52 3.37
N SER A 101 2.22 7.86 3.24
CA SER A 101 2.35 6.47 3.69
C SER A 101 3.74 6.16 4.25
N ALA A 102 3.79 5.40 5.33
CA ALA A 102 4.99 4.76 5.85
C ALA A 102 4.77 3.25 5.90
N LEU A 103 5.57 2.49 5.17
CA LEU A 103 5.32 1.08 4.92
C LEU A 103 6.57 0.23 5.04
N GLU A 104 6.43 -0.97 5.57
CA GLU A 104 7.56 -1.90 5.62
C GLU A 104 7.58 -2.82 4.40
N LYS A 105 6.49 -3.58 4.17
CA LYS A 105 6.45 -4.61 3.13
C LYS A 105 5.18 -4.52 2.32
N VAL A 106 5.35 -4.30 1.02
CA VAL A 106 4.25 -4.27 0.05
C VAL A 106 4.51 -5.29 -1.04
N CYS A 107 3.50 -6.13 -1.27
CA CYS A 107 3.37 -6.95 -2.46
C CYS A 107 2.15 -6.45 -3.23
N GLY A 108 2.34 -5.94 -4.43
CA GLY A 108 1.27 -5.27 -5.17
C GLY A 108 1.18 -5.65 -6.63
N GLY A 109 -0.01 -5.42 -7.19
CA GLY A 109 -0.34 -5.63 -8.59
C GLY A 109 0.20 -4.53 -9.51
N GLU A 110 -0.54 -4.34 -10.59
CA GLU A 110 -0.14 -3.70 -11.84
C GLU A 110 0.29 -2.22 -11.67
N ILE A 111 -0.59 -1.36 -11.14
CA ILE A 111 -0.38 0.10 -11.16
C ILE A 111 -0.43 0.69 -9.75
N LEU A 112 0.74 0.88 -9.14
CA LEU A 112 0.85 1.50 -7.82
C LEU A 112 1.10 3.01 -7.94
N ARG A 113 0.35 3.86 -7.22
CA ARG A 113 0.57 5.32 -7.22
C ARG A 113 0.84 5.89 -5.84
N TRP A 114 1.96 6.59 -5.70
CA TRP A 114 2.44 7.14 -4.44
C TRP A 114 2.84 8.60 -4.58
N ILE A 115 2.40 9.44 -3.64
CA ILE A 115 2.73 10.87 -3.63
C ILE A 115 3.85 11.17 -2.65
N ASN A 116 3.67 10.89 -1.36
CA ASN A 116 4.67 11.07 -0.31
C ASN A 116 4.80 9.78 0.48
N SER A 117 5.93 9.12 0.40
CA SER A 117 6.02 7.75 0.92
C SER A 117 7.42 7.36 1.39
N ALA A 118 7.45 6.64 2.50
CA ALA A 118 8.60 5.85 2.91
C ALA A 118 8.24 4.36 2.78
N LEU A 119 9.08 3.58 2.10
CA LEU A 119 8.86 2.14 1.95
C LEU A 119 10.16 1.35 2.07
N GLU A 120 10.18 0.34 2.94
CA GLU A 120 11.38 -0.49 3.08
C GLU A 120 11.50 -1.53 1.96
N LYS A 121 10.43 -2.27 1.67
CA LYS A 121 10.46 -3.37 0.71
C LYS A 121 9.24 -3.40 -0.18
N LEU A 122 9.47 -3.36 -1.49
CA LEU A 122 8.45 -3.55 -2.51
C LEU A 122 8.75 -4.75 -3.38
N HIS A 123 7.70 -5.53 -3.66
CA HIS A 123 7.63 -6.39 -4.81
C HIS A 123 6.39 -6.00 -5.64
N ALA A 124 6.61 -5.46 -6.83
CA ALA A 124 5.55 -5.04 -7.75
C ALA A 124 5.75 -5.70 -9.11
N ARG A 125 4.66 -6.06 -9.78
CA ARG A 125 4.74 -6.67 -11.11
C ARG A 125 5.07 -5.64 -12.18
N GLU A 126 4.40 -4.49 -12.20
CA GLU A 126 4.45 -3.63 -13.39
C GLU A 126 4.93 -2.20 -13.09
N THR A 127 4.03 -1.23 -12.88
CA THR A 127 4.34 0.20 -13.13
C THR A 127 4.15 1.12 -11.91
N PRO A 128 4.94 0.96 -10.83
CA PRO A 128 4.81 1.85 -9.69
C PRO A 128 5.30 3.27 -10.04
N ARG A 129 4.49 4.27 -9.67
CA ARG A 129 4.76 5.70 -9.88
C ARG A 129 4.90 6.42 -8.55
N TRP A 130 6.00 7.15 -8.39
CA TRP A 130 6.36 7.85 -7.16
C TRP A 130 6.64 9.33 -7.43
N ARG A 131 6.08 10.22 -6.61
CA ARG A 131 6.36 11.65 -6.70
C ARG A 131 7.47 12.10 -5.75
N ASN A 132 7.36 11.78 -4.46
CA ASN A 132 8.35 12.07 -3.42
C ASN A 132 8.50 10.82 -2.55
N SER A 133 9.66 10.16 -2.59
CA SER A 133 9.81 8.88 -1.88
C SER A 133 11.20 8.59 -1.36
N VAL A 134 11.24 7.88 -0.23
CA VAL A 134 12.46 7.26 0.33
C VAL A 134 12.24 5.75 0.35
N LEU A 135 13.07 5.00 -0.38
CA LEU A 135 12.85 3.58 -0.64
C LEU A 135 14.12 2.77 -0.40
N LYS A 136 14.06 1.66 0.34
CA LYS A 136 15.26 0.83 0.60
C LYS A 136 15.45 -0.25 -0.47
N GLN A 137 14.48 -1.15 -0.64
CA GLN A 137 14.62 -2.31 -1.53
C GLN A 137 13.41 -2.47 -2.42
N LEU A 138 13.61 -2.38 -3.73
CA LEU A 138 12.54 -2.52 -4.71
C LEU A 138 12.87 -3.63 -5.71
N HIS A 139 11.88 -4.47 -5.97
CA HIS A 139 11.84 -5.35 -7.12
C HIS A 139 10.60 -5.03 -7.95
N VAL A 140 10.82 -4.66 -9.20
CA VAL A 140 9.77 -4.29 -10.15
C VAL A 140 9.98 -5.08 -11.44
N GLY A 141 8.92 -5.67 -11.98
CA GLY A 141 9.01 -6.37 -13.26
C GLY A 141 9.22 -5.40 -14.44
N GLU A 142 8.40 -4.35 -14.52
CA GLU A 142 8.37 -3.47 -15.71
C GLU A 142 8.94 -2.06 -15.47
N THR A 143 8.22 -0.99 -15.87
CA THR A 143 8.71 0.39 -16.01
C THR A 143 8.28 1.32 -14.86
N PRO A 144 9.03 1.35 -13.75
CA PRO A 144 8.76 2.27 -12.65
C PRO A 144 9.16 3.71 -12.99
N ARG A 145 8.44 4.68 -12.41
CA ARG A 145 8.69 6.11 -12.61
C ARG A 145 8.85 6.87 -11.29
N TRP A 146 9.89 7.69 -11.19
CA TRP A 146 10.17 8.53 -10.02
C TRP A 146 10.39 10.00 -10.40
N ARG A 147 9.91 10.94 -9.57
CA ARG A 147 10.10 12.39 -9.79
C ARG A 147 11.06 13.08 -8.82
N ASN A 148 11.07 12.68 -7.55
CA ASN A 148 12.01 13.12 -6.51
C ASN A 148 12.20 11.95 -5.55
N SER A 149 13.34 11.27 -5.55
CA SER A 149 13.45 10.02 -4.77
C SER A 149 14.85 9.71 -4.30
N VAL A 150 14.93 9.08 -3.13
CA VAL A 150 16.15 8.47 -2.59
C VAL A 150 15.93 6.97 -2.53
N LEU A 151 16.83 6.20 -3.15
CA LEU A 151 16.74 4.75 -3.27
C LEU A 151 18.07 4.08 -2.92
N GLU A 152 18.04 3.03 -2.10
CA GLU A 152 19.26 2.23 -1.86
C GLU A 152 19.43 1.16 -2.94
N LYS A 153 18.43 0.29 -3.14
CA LYS A 153 18.53 -0.88 -4.03
C LYS A 153 17.31 -1.02 -4.92
N LEU A 154 17.54 -1.03 -6.23
CA LEU A 154 16.53 -1.26 -7.24
C LEU A 154 16.92 -2.43 -8.14
N ARG A 155 15.99 -3.38 -8.30
CA ARG A 155 16.00 -4.40 -9.34
C ARG A 155 14.79 -4.21 -10.23
N VAL A 156 15.02 -4.05 -11.52
CA VAL A 156 13.99 -3.79 -12.50
C VAL A 156 14.21 -4.68 -13.73
N GLY A 157 13.15 -5.28 -14.25
CA GLY A 157 13.21 -6.10 -15.47
C GLY A 157 13.37 -5.23 -16.72
N GLU A 158 12.59 -4.16 -16.81
CA GLU A 158 12.59 -3.24 -17.97
C GLU A 158 13.22 -1.88 -17.67
N THR A 159 12.96 -0.87 -18.52
CA THR A 159 13.50 0.48 -18.42
C THR A 159 12.87 1.32 -17.28
N PRO A 160 13.62 1.63 -16.19
CA PRO A 160 13.20 2.59 -15.19
C PRO A 160 13.38 4.04 -15.66
N CYS A 161 12.51 4.94 -15.18
CA CYS A 161 12.62 6.38 -15.45
C CYS A 161 12.65 7.20 -14.16
N TRP A 162 13.66 8.03 -13.94
CA TRP A 162 13.67 8.94 -12.78
C TRP A 162 14.11 10.38 -13.10
N ARG A 163 13.65 11.31 -12.26
CA ARG A 163 14.09 12.71 -12.24
C ARG A 163 14.48 13.03 -10.81
N HIS A 164 15.46 13.92 -10.61
CA HIS A 164 15.84 14.42 -9.28
C HIS A 164 15.96 13.32 -8.22
N SER A 165 16.76 12.28 -8.51
CA SER A 165 16.88 11.13 -7.63
C SER A 165 18.32 10.74 -7.33
N GLU A 166 18.50 10.10 -6.18
CA GLU A 166 19.74 9.49 -5.74
C GLU A 166 19.51 7.98 -5.61
N LEU A 167 20.36 7.17 -6.23
CA LEU A 167 20.28 5.72 -6.22
C LEU A 167 21.66 5.10 -5.96
N GLU A 168 21.79 4.26 -4.93
CA GLU A 168 23.08 3.58 -4.69
C GLU A 168 23.29 2.43 -5.69
N LYS A 169 22.33 1.51 -5.81
CA LYS A 169 22.51 0.26 -6.57
C LYS A 169 21.33 -0.02 -7.49
N LEU A 170 21.61 -0.11 -8.78
CA LEU A 170 20.68 -0.51 -9.82
C LEU A 170 21.11 -1.81 -10.50
N ARG A 171 20.17 -2.76 -10.59
CA ARG A 171 20.18 -3.82 -11.59
C ARG A 171 18.98 -3.65 -12.52
N ALA A 172 19.23 -3.39 -13.79
CA ALA A 172 18.19 -3.23 -14.80
C ALA A 172 18.41 -4.22 -15.94
N GLY A 173 17.33 -4.80 -16.48
CA GLY A 173 17.41 -5.58 -17.73
C GLY A 173 17.51 -4.70 -18.98
N GLU A 174 17.16 -3.43 -18.86
CA GLU A 174 17.27 -2.46 -19.95
C GLU A 174 17.94 -1.15 -19.50
N THR A 175 18.31 -0.32 -20.47
CA THR A 175 18.98 0.96 -20.22
C THR A 175 18.05 1.95 -19.51
N PRO A 176 18.37 2.37 -18.28
CA PRO A 176 17.57 3.34 -17.53
C PRO A 176 17.59 4.75 -18.15
N ARG A 177 16.57 5.55 -17.87
CA ARG A 177 16.51 6.98 -18.23
C ARG A 177 16.50 7.85 -16.99
N TRP A 178 17.42 8.83 -16.92
CA TRP A 178 17.49 9.74 -15.78
C TRP A 178 17.79 11.20 -16.14
N ARG A 179 17.35 12.11 -15.26
CA ARG A 179 17.63 13.56 -15.36
C ARG A 179 17.90 14.16 -14.00
N LYS A 180 19.03 14.89 -13.87
CA LYS A 180 19.48 15.52 -12.62
C LYS A 180 19.52 14.49 -11.50
N SER A 181 20.31 13.44 -11.65
CA SER A 181 20.27 12.29 -10.74
C SER A 181 21.65 11.65 -10.61
N ALA A 182 21.89 11.04 -9.46
CA ALA A 182 23.13 10.34 -9.14
C ALA A 182 22.88 8.84 -9.05
N LEU A 183 23.79 8.04 -9.59
CA LEU A 183 23.79 6.59 -9.51
C LEU A 183 25.21 6.10 -9.19
N GLU A 184 25.39 5.39 -8.07
CA GLU A 184 26.73 4.90 -7.71
C GLU A 184 27.11 3.62 -8.47
N LYS A 185 26.17 2.66 -8.58
CA LYS A 185 26.45 1.34 -9.19
C LYS A 185 25.33 0.91 -10.12
N LEU A 186 25.68 0.69 -11.39
CA LEU A 186 24.81 0.14 -12.42
C LEU A 186 25.29 -1.25 -12.84
N ARG A 187 24.37 -2.22 -12.84
CA ARG A 187 24.50 -3.48 -13.58
C ARG A 187 23.35 -3.57 -14.58
N ALA A 188 23.68 -3.39 -15.86
CA ALA A 188 22.78 -3.69 -16.97
C ALA A 188 23.16 -5.05 -17.57
N GLY A 189 22.19 -5.80 -18.09
CA GLY A 189 22.42 -7.09 -18.75
C GLY A 189 21.19 -7.54 -19.49
#